data_AF-S9SCB6-F1
#
_entry.id   AF-S9SCB6-F1
#
_cell.length_a   1.000
_cell.length_b   1.000
_cell.length_c   1.000
_cell.angle_alpha   90.00
_cell.angle_beta   90.00
_cell.angle_gamma   90.00
#
_symmetry.space_group_name_H-M   'P 1'
#
loop_
_entity.id
_entity.type
_entity.pdbx_description
1 polymer ?
#
loop_
_entity_poly.entity_id
_entity_poly.type
_entity_poly.pdbx_seq_one_letter_code
_entity_poly.pdbx_strand_id
1 'polypeptide(L)'
;MNEITTIDQTGTESSTGTALVIFDQPMTPAALFAPGATDPLIARIKAEVAKEVVDPTTEKGRKAIISLAMKVTKTKTAIDAARKDLVSDEKKRLAAIDAEGRRIWDELETLAKDVRRPVTEYEEREKNRIAAHEAAVAAIRALADLPPDPTIGQIAERLADAEAVSTEGREEFTALAAQAKASVVETLTAKLKATKKADEDRAELERLRREAAERERREREEAAARKAKEEAEAEAARLAAEAARAAEAERQRIQREAEEREAAIKAEAERKEREAAEALARAEREKAEAKAAAEAAARKAEEDRIRAEEDAKRREQEAADRERQRIAAEKAAEEEATRKREADKVHRARINNEAPAGLVATGLDEDTAKKAIKAIALGQVPHVTISY
;
A
#
# COMPACT_ATOMS: atom_id res chain seq x y z
N MET A 1 -68.30 -100.53 23.30
CA MET A 1 -69.29 -101.61 23.39
C MET A 1 -70.30 -101.34 22.28
N ASN A 2 -70.14 -101.98 21.12
CA ASN A 2 -71.06 -101.81 19.99
C ASN A 2 -71.82 -103.12 19.78
N GLU A 3 -73.14 -102.99 19.83
CA GLU A 3 -74.13 -104.05 19.67
C GLU A 3 -74.02 -104.71 18.30
N ILE A 4 -73.87 -106.03 18.33
CA ILE A 4 -74.04 -106.91 17.17
C ILE A 4 -75.54 -106.89 16.84
N THR A 5 -75.92 -106.19 15.77
CA THR A 5 -77.28 -106.28 15.24
C THR A 5 -77.41 -107.62 14.49
N THR A 6 -77.88 -108.63 15.22
CA THR A 6 -78.33 -109.91 14.66
C THR A 6 -79.58 -109.66 13.83
N ILE A 7 -79.48 -109.82 12.51
CA ILE A 7 -80.64 -109.82 11.62
C ILE A 7 -81.24 -111.24 11.66
N ASP A 8 -82.30 -111.40 12.46
CA ASP A 8 -83.24 -112.50 12.35
C ASP A 8 -84.20 -112.21 11.19
N GLN A 9 -84.22 -113.07 10.17
CA GLN A 9 -85.32 -113.16 9.23
C GLN A 9 -85.75 -114.62 9.10
N THR A 10 -86.64 -115.01 10.00
CA THR A 10 -87.58 -116.11 9.83
C THR A 10 -88.55 -115.76 8.69
N GLY A 11 -88.55 -116.58 7.65
CA GLY A 11 -89.43 -116.44 6.49
C GLY A 11 -89.56 -117.76 5.74
N THR A 12 -90.26 -118.72 6.33
CA THR A 12 -90.75 -119.93 5.66
C THR A 12 -91.91 -119.59 4.74
N GLU A 13 -91.76 -119.80 3.43
CA GLU A 13 -92.87 -120.13 2.53
C GLU A 13 -92.37 -120.93 1.32
N SER A 14 -93.08 -122.02 1.02
CA SER A 14 -92.78 -123.03 0.01
C SER A 14 -93.38 -122.65 -1.35
N SER A 15 -92.60 -122.66 -2.43
CA SER A 15 -93.13 -122.72 -3.80
C SER A 15 -92.14 -123.34 -4.79
N THR A 16 -92.65 -124.28 -5.56
CA THR A 16 -92.04 -125.25 -6.48
C THR A 16 -91.06 -124.69 -7.53
N GLY A 17 -89.81 -125.23 -7.56
CA GLY A 17 -89.00 -125.41 -8.78
C GLY A 17 -88.04 -124.29 -9.26
N THR A 18 -87.12 -123.76 -8.44
CA THR A 18 -86.16 -122.69 -8.87
C THR A 18 -84.74 -122.79 -8.26
N ALA A 19 -83.98 -123.87 -8.46
CA ALA A 19 -82.63 -123.99 -7.87
C ALA A 19 -81.49 -123.59 -8.82
N LEU A 20 -80.86 -122.45 -8.53
CA LEU A 20 -79.41 -122.14 -8.42
C LEU A 20 -79.33 -120.67 -7.97
N VAL A 21 -79.18 -120.47 -6.67
CA VAL A 21 -78.62 -119.32 -5.95
C VAL A 21 -78.04 -119.99 -4.71
N ILE A 22 -76.72 -120.03 -4.56
CA ILE A 22 -76.09 -120.75 -3.44
C ILE A 22 -75.26 -119.76 -2.62
N PHE A 23 -75.86 -119.31 -1.53
CA PHE A 23 -75.15 -118.75 -0.36
C PHE A 23 -75.48 -119.67 0.82
N ASP A 24 -74.77 -120.80 0.90
CA ASP A 24 -75.11 -121.89 1.83
C ASP A 24 -74.54 -121.69 3.25
N GLN A 25 -74.02 -120.50 3.54
CA GLN A 25 -73.46 -120.07 4.82
C GLN A 25 -73.66 -118.56 4.98
N PRO A 26 -73.82 -118.03 6.20
CA PRO A 26 -73.77 -116.59 6.45
C PRO A 26 -72.32 -116.09 6.27
N MET A 27 -71.88 -115.94 5.02
CA MET A 27 -70.68 -115.20 4.68
C MET A 27 -71.05 -113.73 4.51
N THR A 28 -70.31 -112.84 5.19
CA THR A 28 -70.44 -111.41 4.93
C THR A 28 -70.02 -111.11 3.48
N PRO A 29 -70.61 -110.10 2.81
CA PRO A 29 -70.17 -109.70 1.48
C PRO A 29 -68.64 -109.45 1.41
N ALA A 30 -68.05 -108.89 2.47
CA ALA A 30 -66.59 -108.71 2.57
C ALA A 30 -65.80 -110.03 2.52
N ALA A 31 -66.28 -111.08 3.19
CA ALA A 31 -65.65 -112.40 3.15
C ALA A 31 -65.84 -113.09 1.78
N LEU A 32 -67.01 -112.90 1.14
CA LEU A 32 -67.30 -113.44 -0.18
C LEU A 32 -66.37 -112.88 -1.26
N PHE A 33 -66.02 -111.60 -1.19
CA PHE A 33 -65.16 -110.94 -2.17
C PHE A 33 -63.67 -110.88 -1.78
N ALA A 34 -63.26 -111.64 -0.76
CA ALA A 34 -61.84 -111.83 -0.49
C ALA A 34 -61.16 -112.56 -1.68
N PRO A 35 -59.88 -112.28 -1.96
CA PRO A 35 -59.16 -112.94 -3.06
C PRO A 35 -59.28 -114.47 -3.00
N GLY A 36 -59.82 -115.09 -4.05
CA GLY A 36 -60.01 -116.55 -4.16
C GLY A 36 -61.23 -117.13 -3.41
N ALA A 37 -61.96 -116.33 -2.61
CA ALA A 37 -63.09 -116.82 -1.81
C ALA A 37 -64.33 -117.19 -2.65
N THR A 38 -64.46 -116.66 -3.87
CA THR A 38 -65.55 -117.03 -4.79
C THR A 38 -65.29 -118.33 -5.55
N ASP A 39 -64.06 -118.86 -5.55
CA ASP A 39 -63.70 -120.04 -6.37
C ASP A 39 -64.48 -121.30 -5.97
N PRO A 40 -64.69 -121.63 -4.69
CA PRO A 40 -65.54 -122.74 -4.28
C PRO A 40 -67.00 -122.57 -4.71
N LEU A 41 -67.52 -121.33 -4.67
CA LEU A 41 -68.86 -121.01 -5.11
C LEU A 41 -69.02 -121.23 -6.63
N ILE A 42 -68.06 -120.73 -7.42
CA ILE A 42 -68.03 -120.92 -8.88
C ILE A 42 -67.91 -122.41 -9.22
N ALA A 43 -67.04 -123.14 -8.51
CA ALA A 43 -66.89 -124.59 -8.69
C ALA A 43 -68.19 -125.34 -8.40
N ARG A 44 -68.92 -124.95 -7.35
CA ARG A 44 -70.22 -125.55 -7.00
C ARG A 44 -71.30 -125.24 -8.05
N ILE A 45 -71.36 -124.01 -8.56
CA ILE A 45 -72.28 -123.65 -9.66
C ILE A 45 -71.97 -124.49 -10.91
N LYS A 46 -70.69 -124.64 -11.28
CA LYS A 46 -70.27 -125.48 -12.42
C LYS A 46 -70.66 -126.95 -12.22
N ALA A 47 -70.43 -127.49 -11.02
CA ALA A 47 -70.80 -128.86 -10.69
C ALA A 47 -72.31 -129.08 -10.77
N GLU A 48 -73.12 -128.13 -10.31
CA GLU A 48 -74.58 -128.21 -10.38
C GLU A 48 -75.10 -128.14 -11.82
N VAL A 49 -74.51 -127.27 -12.64
CA VAL A 49 -74.82 -127.18 -14.07
C VAL A 49 -74.48 -128.49 -14.80
N ALA A 50 -73.38 -129.15 -14.42
CA ALA A 50 -72.93 -130.39 -15.06
C ALA A 50 -73.80 -131.63 -14.77
N LYS A 51 -74.61 -131.62 -13.70
CA LYS A 51 -75.51 -132.73 -13.34
C LYS A 51 -76.71 -132.87 -14.27
N GLU A 52 -77.13 -131.78 -14.91
CA GLU A 52 -78.27 -131.75 -15.82
C GLU A 52 -77.84 -132.24 -17.21
N VAL A 53 -78.00 -133.53 -17.51
CA VAL A 53 -77.78 -134.10 -18.84
C VAL A 53 -79.03 -133.87 -19.69
N VAL A 54 -78.95 -132.95 -20.64
CA VAL A 54 -80.10 -132.48 -21.39
C VAL A 54 -79.85 -132.56 -22.90
N ASP A 55 -80.73 -133.21 -23.66
CA ASP A 55 -80.60 -133.38 -25.11
C ASP A 55 -81.05 -132.12 -25.89
N PRO A 56 -80.13 -131.38 -26.55
CA PRO A 56 -80.46 -130.15 -27.28
C PRO A 56 -81.25 -130.38 -28.57
N THR A 57 -81.35 -131.62 -29.06
CA THR A 57 -82.12 -131.95 -30.27
C THR A 57 -83.63 -131.96 -30.00
N THR A 58 -84.04 -132.14 -28.74
CA THR A 58 -85.44 -132.10 -28.31
C THR A 58 -85.87 -130.70 -27.87
N GLU A 59 -87.15 -130.35 -28.08
CA GLU A 59 -87.71 -129.07 -27.61
C GLU A 59 -87.66 -128.94 -26.08
N LYS A 60 -87.96 -130.03 -25.37
CA LYS A 60 -87.89 -130.10 -23.90
C LYS A 60 -86.46 -129.84 -23.41
N GLY A 61 -85.47 -130.42 -24.08
CA GLY A 61 -84.07 -130.23 -23.69
C GLY A 61 -83.54 -128.83 -23.97
N ARG A 62 -83.87 -128.21 -25.11
CA ARG A 62 -83.54 -126.78 -25.35
C ARG A 62 -84.13 -125.87 -24.28
N LYS A 63 -85.39 -126.09 -23.89
CA LYS A 63 -86.05 -125.30 -22.83
C LYS A 63 -85.35 -125.45 -21.46
N ALA A 64 -84.88 -126.64 -21.11
CA ALA A 64 -84.12 -126.88 -19.88
C ALA A 64 -82.73 -126.22 -19.90
N ILE A 65 -82.00 -126.28 -21.03
CA ILE A 65 -80.72 -125.57 -21.20
C ILE A 65 -80.88 -124.06 -21.05
N ILE A 66 -81.90 -123.47 -21.70
CA ILE A 66 -82.23 -122.04 -21.59
C ILE A 66 -82.54 -121.67 -20.13
N SER A 67 -83.32 -122.49 -19.43
CA SER A 67 -83.64 -122.28 -18.01
C SER A 67 -82.39 -122.32 -17.13
N LEU A 68 -81.48 -123.27 -17.36
CA LEU A 68 -80.21 -123.37 -16.62
C LEU A 68 -79.30 -122.17 -16.86
N ALA A 69 -79.16 -121.71 -18.10
CA ALA A 69 -78.42 -120.50 -18.46
C ALA A 69 -79.02 -119.23 -17.80
N MET A 70 -80.35 -119.14 -17.74
CA MET A 70 -81.05 -118.06 -17.03
C MET A 70 -80.78 -118.08 -15.53
N LYS A 71 -80.74 -119.26 -14.90
CA LYS A 71 -80.38 -119.39 -13.47
C LYS A 71 -78.94 -118.95 -13.19
N VAL A 72 -77.98 -119.33 -14.03
CA VAL A 72 -76.58 -118.87 -13.94
C VAL A 72 -76.51 -117.35 -14.10
N THR A 73 -77.25 -116.79 -15.05
CA THR A 73 -77.31 -115.33 -15.26
C THR A 73 -77.90 -114.61 -14.05
N LYS A 74 -78.98 -115.12 -13.45
CA LYS A 74 -79.55 -114.58 -12.22
C LYS A 74 -78.57 -114.63 -11.05
N THR A 75 -77.85 -115.74 -10.88
CA THR A 75 -76.81 -115.87 -9.84
C THR A 75 -75.67 -114.87 -10.05
N LYS A 76 -75.20 -114.69 -11.28
CA LYS A 76 -74.18 -113.68 -11.63
C LYS A 76 -74.64 -112.27 -11.26
N THR A 77 -75.88 -111.91 -11.61
CA THR A 77 -76.46 -110.60 -11.29
C THR A 77 -76.58 -110.40 -9.78
N ALA A 78 -76.95 -111.42 -9.02
CA ALA A 78 -77.02 -111.36 -7.55
C ALA A 78 -75.63 -111.15 -6.92
N ILE A 79 -74.59 -111.82 -7.42
CA ILE A 79 -73.20 -111.60 -6.97
C ILE A 79 -72.73 -110.17 -7.31
N ASP A 80 -73.00 -109.66 -8.52
CA ASP A 80 -72.62 -108.29 -8.87
C ASP A 80 -73.38 -107.23 -8.04
N ALA A 81 -74.66 -107.47 -7.73
CA ALA A 81 -75.41 -106.62 -6.81
C ALA A 81 -74.76 -106.59 -5.41
N ALA A 82 -74.46 -107.75 -4.84
CA ALA A 82 -73.77 -107.85 -3.55
C ALA A 82 -72.38 -107.17 -3.54
N ARG A 83 -71.65 -107.24 -4.65
CA ARG A 83 -70.38 -106.50 -4.83
C ARG A 83 -70.60 -104.99 -4.82
N LYS A 84 -71.58 -104.50 -5.59
CA LYS A 84 -71.90 -103.07 -5.67
C LYS A 84 -72.33 -102.52 -4.32
N ASP A 85 -73.13 -103.27 -3.57
CA ASP A 85 -73.58 -102.91 -2.23
C ASP A 85 -72.39 -102.82 -1.27
N LEU A 86 -71.50 -103.82 -1.24
CA LEU A 86 -70.27 -103.78 -0.43
C LEU A 86 -69.38 -102.58 -0.77
N VAL A 87 -69.12 -102.34 -2.07
CA VAL A 87 -68.30 -101.21 -2.51
C VAL A 87 -68.95 -99.87 -2.13
N SER A 88 -70.27 -99.76 -2.23
CA SER A 88 -71.03 -98.59 -1.81
C SER A 88 -70.88 -98.34 -0.32
N ASP A 89 -71.04 -99.37 0.50
CA ASP A 89 -70.96 -99.26 1.95
C ASP A 89 -69.54 -98.99 2.45
N GLU A 90 -68.51 -99.60 1.85
CA GLU A 90 -67.11 -99.26 2.15
C GLU A 90 -66.77 -97.82 1.76
N LYS A 91 -67.24 -97.33 0.61
CA LYS A 91 -67.06 -95.92 0.22
C LYS A 91 -67.73 -94.96 1.21
N LYS A 92 -68.94 -95.26 1.67
CA LYS A 92 -69.63 -94.46 2.71
C LYS A 92 -68.84 -94.47 4.02
N ARG A 93 -68.34 -95.64 4.43
CA ARG A 93 -67.53 -95.80 5.64
C ARG A 93 -66.24 -94.99 5.56
N LEU A 94 -65.49 -95.08 4.46
CA LEU A 94 -64.28 -94.30 4.24
C LEU A 94 -64.57 -92.79 4.22
N ALA A 95 -65.62 -92.36 3.52
CA ALA A 95 -66.02 -90.96 3.50
C ALA A 95 -66.40 -90.42 4.89
N ALA A 96 -67.05 -91.24 5.72
CA ALA A 96 -67.38 -90.90 7.10
C ALA A 96 -66.12 -90.80 7.97
N ILE A 97 -65.16 -91.72 7.82
CA ILE A 97 -63.86 -91.66 8.51
C ILE A 97 -63.10 -90.39 8.13
N ASP A 98 -63.04 -90.06 6.83
CA ASP A 98 -62.33 -88.86 6.35
C ASP A 98 -63.01 -87.56 6.83
N ALA A 99 -64.34 -87.52 6.85
CA ALA A 99 -65.08 -86.37 7.37
C ALA A 99 -64.85 -86.17 8.86
N GLU A 100 -64.88 -87.25 9.64
CA GLU A 100 -64.62 -87.21 11.07
C GLU A 100 -63.16 -86.84 11.37
N GLY A 101 -62.20 -87.36 10.58
CA GLY A 101 -60.79 -87.00 10.68
C GLY A 101 -60.55 -85.51 10.45
N ARG A 102 -61.22 -84.90 9.44
CA ARG A 102 -61.18 -83.45 9.22
C ARG A 102 -61.76 -82.67 10.40
N ARG A 103 -62.94 -83.08 10.89
CA ARG A 103 -63.58 -82.45 12.06
C ARG A 103 -62.66 -82.46 13.28
N ILE A 104 -62.07 -83.62 13.59
CA ILE A 104 -61.12 -83.77 14.71
C ILE A 104 -59.90 -82.86 14.51
N TRP A 105 -59.33 -82.83 13.30
CA TRP A 105 -58.19 -81.98 13.01
C TRP A 105 -58.51 -80.50 13.23
N ASP A 106 -59.62 -80.02 12.67
CA ASP A 106 -60.04 -78.62 12.78
C ASP A 106 -60.35 -78.22 14.23
N GLU A 107 -60.97 -79.11 15.01
CA GLU A 107 -61.22 -78.91 16.43
C GLU A 107 -59.93 -78.86 17.26
N LEU A 108 -59.00 -79.78 17.03
CA LEU A 108 -57.72 -79.81 17.74
C LEU A 108 -56.83 -78.62 17.36
N GLU A 109 -56.84 -78.19 16.11
CA GLU A 109 -56.14 -76.99 15.65
C GLU A 109 -56.71 -75.72 16.29
N THR A 110 -58.04 -75.63 16.39
CA THR A 110 -58.72 -74.52 17.08
C THR A 110 -58.39 -74.52 18.57
N LEU A 111 -58.46 -75.69 19.23
CA LEU A 111 -58.10 -75.84 20.64
C LEU A 111 -56.63 -75.48 20.89
N ALA A 112 -55.71 -75.89 20.01
CA ALA A 112 -54.30 -75.53 20.12
C ALA A 112 -54.08 -74.01 20.06
N LYS A 113 -54.81 -73.30 19.18
CA LYS A 113 -54.79 -71.83 19.10
C LYS A 113 -55.35 -71.20 20.37
N ASP A 114 -56.49 -71.67 20.86
CA ASP A 114 -57.12 -71.14 22.08
C ASP A 114 -56.24 -71.36 23.32
N VAL A 115 -55.59 -72.52 23.44
CA VAL A 115 -54.65 -72.83 24.53
C VAL A 115 -53.42 -71.90 24.46
N ARG A 116 -52.94 -71.58 23.25
CA ARG A 116 -51.78 -70.68 23.08
C ARG A 116 -52.14 -69.20 23.18
N ARG A 117 -53.39 -68.82 22.92
CA ARG A 117 -53.85 -67.42 22.84
C ARG A 117 -53.41 -66.56 24.05
N PRO A 118 -53.55 -66.99 25.32
CA PRO A 118 -53.11 -66.18 26.45
C PRO A 118 -51.61 -65.83 26.44
N VAL A 119 -50.77 -66.76 25.96
CA VAL A 119 -49.32 -66.51 25.82
C VAL A 119 -49.06 -65.53 24.70
N THR A 120 -49.72 -65.68 23.55
CA THR A 120 -49.59 -64.75 22.43
C THR A 120 -50.02 -63.33 22.80
N GLU A 121 -51.15 -63.17 23.51
CA GLU A 121 -51.61 -61.88 24.01
C GLU A 121 -50.64 -61.27 25.03
N TYR A 122 -50.04 -62.09 25.90
CA TYR A 122 -48.98 -61.65 26.81
C TYR A 122 -47.75 -61.15 26.06
N GLU A 123 -47.23 -61.94 25.12
CA GLU A 123 -46.03 -61.62 24.33
C GLU A 123 -46.23 -60.32 23.52
N GLU A 124 -47.41 -60.12 22.93
CA GLU A 124 -47.71 -58.91 22.18
C GLU A 124 -47.85 -57.69 23.09
N ARG A 125 -48.54 -57.81 24.23
CA ARG A 125 -48.60 -56.74 25.22
C ARG A 125 -47.21 -56.36 25.72
N GLU A 126 -46.36 -57.35 25.98
CA GLU A 126 -45.01 -57.14 26.49
C GLU A 126 -44.10 -56.46 25.46
N LYS A 127 -44.18 -56.91 24.20
CA LYS A 127 -43.50 -56.27 23.07
C LYS A 127 -43.91 -54.80 22.93
N ASN A 128 -45.21 -54.51 23.05
CA ASN A 128 -45.73 -53.14 22.96
C ASN A 128 -45.31 -52.29 24.17
N ARG A 129 -45.30 -52.86 25.38
CA ARG A 129 -44.80 -52.21 26.61
C ARG A 129 -43.35 -51.79 26.46
N ILE A 130 -42.48 -52.71 26.05
CA ILE A 130 -41.05 -52.46 25.82
C ILE A 130 -40.85 -51.39 24.75
N ALA A 131 -41.52 -51.53 23.59
CA ALA A 131 -41.40 -50.57 22.50
C ALA A 131 -41.85 -49.14 22.91
N ALA A 132 -42.91 -49.03 23.73
CA ALA A 132 -43.36 -47.75 24.25
C ALA A 132 -42.32 -47.09 25.17
N HIS A 133 -41.67 -47.87 26.04
CA HIS A 133 -40.61 -47.35 26.91
C HIS A 133 -39.35 -46.96 26.13
N GLU A 134 -38.94 -47.76 25.15
CA GLU A 134 -37.83 -47.44 24.25
C GLU A 134 -38.10 -46.15 23.47
N ALA A 135 -39.30 -46.00 22.90
CA ALA A 135 -39.72 -44.78 22.21
C ALA A 135 -39.72 -43.56 23.14
N ALA A 136 -40.18 -43.72 24.38
CA ALA A 136 -40.17 -42.64 25.37
C ALA A 136 -38.74 -42.23 25.80
N VAL A 137 -37.78 -43.15 25.82
CA VAL A 137 -36.36 -42.82 26.06
C VAL A 137 -35.75 -42.15 24.84
N ALA A 138 -36.07 -42.62 23.63
CA ALA A 138 -35.64 -42.00 22.39
C ALA A 138 -36.17 -40.56 22.25
N ALA A 139 -37.43 -40.31 22.63
CA ALA A 139 -38.02 -38.98 22.63
C ALA A 139 -37.30 -38.02 23.58
N ILE A 140 -36.83 -38.49 24.76
CA ILE A 140 -35.98 -37.68 25.64
C ILE A 140 -34.68 -37.30 24.92
N ARG A 141 -34.00 -38.27 24.29
CA ARG A 141 -32.72 -38.01 23.60
C ARG A 141 -32.88 -37.01 22.46
N ALA A 142 -33.97 -37.10 21.69
CA ALA A 142 -34.30 -36.18 20.61
C ALA A 142 -34.57 -34.73 21.09
N LEU A 143 -34.67 -34.48 22.40
CA LEU A 143 -34.70 -33.11 22.91
C LEU A 143 -33.37 -32.37 22.70
N ALA A 144 -32.24 -33.08 22.64
CA ALA A 144 -30.95 -32.46 22.36
C ALA A 144 -30.78 -32.02 20.89
N ASP A 145 -31.64 -32.51 19.99
CA ASP A 145 -31.61 -32.14 18.57
C ASP A 145 -32.22 -30.75 18.39
N LEU A 146 -31.34 -29.78 18.17
CA LEU A 146 -31.68 -28.38 17.94
C LEU A 146 -31.54 -28.02 16.46
N PRO A 147 -32.32 -27.05 15.95
CA PRO A 147 -32.11 -26.52 14.61
C PRO A 147 -30.71 -25.87 14.49
N PRO A 148 -30.21 -25.66 13.26
CA PRO A 148 -29.03 -24.83 13.03
C PRO A 148 -29.21 -23.44 13.64
N ASP A 149 -28.15 -22.91 14.27
CA ASP A 149 -28.11 -21.60 14.92
C ASP A 149 -29.33 -21.29 15.83
N PRO A 150 -29.57 -22.12 16.86
CA PRO A 150 -30.73 -21.98 17.72
C PRO A 150 -30.64 -20.71 18.57
N THR A 151 -31.76 -20.01 18.70
CA THR A 151 -31.86 -18.85 19.57
C THR A 151 -31.78 -19.24 21.05
N ILE A 152 -31.39 -18.30 21.91
CA ILE A 152 -31.39 -18.49 23.38
C ILE A 152 -32.75 -18.97 23.87
N GLY A 153 -33.85 -18.42 23.32
CA GLY A 153 -35.21 -18.81 23.67
C GLY A 153 -35.53 -20.27 23.31
N GLN A 154 -35.17 -20.70 22.10
CA GLN A 154 -35.38 -22.09 21.66
C GLN A 154 -34.59 -23.09 22.52
N ILE A 155 -33.34 -22.78 22.87
CA ILE A 155 -32.54 -23.65 23.75
C ILE A 155 -33.17 -23.71 25.15
N ALA A 156 -33.62 -22.57 25.68
CA ALA A 156 -34.25 -22.50 27.00
C ALA A 156 -35.58 -23.24 27.07
N GLU A 157 -36.42 -23.13 26.04
CA GLU A 157 -37.67 -23.89 25.91
C GLU A 157 -37.37 -25.39 25.88
N ARG A 158 -36.41 -25.81 25.07
CA ARG A 158 -36.03 -27.22 24.97
C ARG A 158 -35.44 -27.77 26.27
N LEU A 159 -34.70 -26.95 27.01
CA LEU A 159 -34.18 -27.30 28.34
C LEU A 159 -35.32 -27.48 29.34
N ALA A 160 -36.31 -26.56 29.34
CA ALA A 160 -37.48 -26.67 30.19
C ALA A 160 -38.30 -27.93 29.87
N ASP A 161 -38.48 -28.26 28.58
CA ASP A 161 -39.10 -29.52 28.16
C ASP A 161 -38.34 -30.72 28.76
N ALA A 162 -37.01 -30.75 28.62
CA ALA A 162 -36.18 -31.84 29.13
C ALA A 162 -36.27 -31.99 30.66
N GLU A 163 -36.28 -30.87 31.38
CA GLU A 163 -36.44 -30.84 32.84
C GLU A 163 -37.83 -31.28 33.29
N ALA A 164 -38.87 -30.96 32.51
CA ALA A 164 -40.26 -31.32 32.80
C ALA A 164 -40.58 -32.80 32.53
N VAL A 165 -39.80 -33.50 31.69
CA VAL A 165 -40.07 -34.91 31.40
C VAL A 165 -39.96 -35.78 32.66
N SER A 166 -41.04 -36.50 32.99
CA SER A 166 -41.01 -37.54 34.01
C SER A 166 -40.31 -38.80 33.51
N THR A 167 -39.40 -39.32 34.32
CA THR A 167 -38.67 -40.57 34.09
C THR A 167 -39.20 -41.72 34.93
N GLU A 168 -40.11 -41.43 35.87
CA GLU A 168 -40.75 -42.42 36.75
C GLU A 168 -41.82 -43.23 36.01
N GLY A 169 -42.18 -44.39 36.57
CA GLY A 169 -43.24 -45.25 36.01
C GLY A 169 -42.85 -45.92 34.68
N ARG A 170 -41.54 -46.04 34.39
CA ARG A 170 -41.01 -46.68 33.19
C ARG A 170 -40.36 -48.05 33.46
N GLU A 171 -40.71 -48.66 34.59
CA GLU A 171 -40.27 -50.00 34.99
C GLU A 171 -38.74 -50.17 34.83
N GLU A 172 -38.26 -51.16 34.09
CA GLU A 172 -36.83 -51.42 33.86
C GLU A 172 -36.10 -50.31 33.09
N PHE A 173 -36.83 -49.43 32.39
CA PHE A 173 -36.30 -48.30 31.63
C PHE A 173 -36.16 -47.01 32.46
N THR A 174 -36.58 -47.01 33.73
CA THR A 174 -36.51 -45.82 34.61
C THR A 174 -35.08 -45.26 34.70
N ALA A 175 -34.09 -46.14 34.92
CA ALA A 175 -32.69 -45.73 34.99
C ALA A 175 -32.16 -45.19 33.65
N LEU A 176 -32.52 -45.83 32.53
CA LEU A 176 -32.14 -45.38 31.20
C LEU A 176 -32.77 -44.03 30.83
N ALA A 177 -34.03 -43.81 31.21
CA ALA A 177 -34.72 -42.55 31.02
C ALA A 177 -34.10 -41.42 31.86
N ALA A 178 -33.77 -41.69 33.13
CA ALA A 178 -33.09 -40.76 34.02
C ALA A 178 -31.71 -40.36 33.47
N GLN A 179 -30.92 -41.34 33.00
CA GLN A 179 -29.63 -41.09 32.37
C GLN A 179 -29.78 -40.26 31.08
N ALA A 180 -30.73 -40.60 30.22
CA ALA A 180 -31.00 -39.84 29.00
C ALA A 180 -31.39 -38.39 29.32
N LYS A 181 -32.28 -38.17 30.30
CA LYS A 181 -32.68 -36.84 30.75
C LYS A 181 -31.48 -36.03 31.26
N ALA A 182 -30.67 -36.62 32.14
CA ALA A 182 -29.50 -35.96 32.69
C ALA A 182 -28.51 -35.51 31.59
N SER A 183 -28.22 -36.40 30.64
CA SER A 183 -27.31 -36.10 29.52
C SER A 183 -27.84 -34.98 28.62
N VAL A 184 -29.15 -34.98 28.33
CA VAL A 184 -29.78 -33.92 27.53
C VAL A 184 -29.79 -32.59 28.27
N VAL A 185 -30.18 -32.58 29.55
CA VAL A 185 -30.18 -31.36 30.38
C VAL A 185 -28.79 -30.76 30.47
N GLU A 186 -27.75 -31.58 30.68
CA GLU A 186 -26.36 -31.13 30.68
C GLU A 186 -25.96 -30.49 29.34
N THR A 187 -26.27 -31.17 28.23
CA THR A 187 -25.98 -30.70 26.87
C THR A 187 -26.66 -29.36 26.56
N LEU A 188 -27.96 -29.25 26.84
CA LEU A 188 -28.73 -28.04 26.60
C LEU A 188 -28.29 -26.89 27.52
N THR A 189 -27.94 -27.18 28.77
CA THR A 189 -27.40 -26.19 29.71
C THR A 189 -26.07 -25.62 29.21
N ALA A 190 -25.15 -26.50 28.76
CA ALA A 190 -23.87 -26.09 28.21
C ALA A 190 -24.05 -25.23 26.94
N LYS A 191 -24.96 -25.65 26.04
CA LYS A 191 -25.29 -24.91 24.81
C LYS A 191 -25.89 -23.54 25.14
N LEU A 192 -26.84 -23.47 26.06
CA LEU A 192 -27.49 -22.22 26.48
C LEU A 192 -26.46 -21.23 27.02
N LYS A 193 -25.54 -21.70 27.89
CA LYS A 193 -24.46 -20.89 28.43
C LYS A 193 -23.52 -20.37 27.33
N ALA A 194 -23.13 -21.24 26.40
CA ALA A 194 -22.25 -20.86 25.29
C ALA A 194 -22.92 -19.82 24.36
N THR A 195 -24.18 -20.01 24.01
CA THR A 195 -24.94 -19.09 23.15
C THR A 195 -25.17 -17.74 23.83
N LYS A 196 -25.53 -17.72 25.13
CA LYS A 196 -25.65 -16.48 25.91
C LYS A 196 -24.34 -15.71 25.94
N LYS A 197 -23.23 -16.39 26.24
CA LYS A 197 -21.92 -15.76 26.25
C LYS A 197 -21.54 -15.18 24.88
N ALA A 198 -21.79 -15.92 23.80
CA ALA A 198 -21.50 -15.44 22.45
C ALA A 198 -22.31 -14.18 22.08
N ASP A 199 -23.56 -14.10 22.54
CA ASP A 199 -24.41 -12.92 22.35
C ASP A 199 -23.92 -11.71 23.16
N GLU A 200 -23.56 -11.94 24.44
CA GLU A 200 -22.95 -10.93 25.32
C GLU A 200 -21.62 -10.41 24.76
N ASP A 201 -20.73 -11.32 24.34
CA ASP A 201 -19.43 -10.98 23.75
C ASP A 201 -19.62 -10.17 22.44
N ARG A 202 -20.63 -10.50 21.64
CA ARG A 202 -20.96 -9.76 20.41
C ARG A 202 -21.48 -8.35 20.73
N ALA A 203 -22.36 -8.22 21.72
CA ALA A 203 -22.88 -6.93 22.16
C ALA A 203 -21.78 -6.04 22.75
N GLU A 204 -20.87 -6.62 23.55
CA GLU A 204 -19.72 -5.90 24.10
C GLU A 204 -18.75 -5.47 22.99
N LEU A 205 -18.45 -6.35 22.04
CA LEU A 205 -17.60 -6.02 20.89
C LEU A 205 -18.19 -4.88 20.06
N GLU A 206 -19.51 -4.85 19.87
CA GLU A 206 -20.18 -3.74 19.18
C GLU A 206 -20.09 -2.43 19.97
N ARG A 207 -20.28 -2.48 21.29
CA ARG A 207 -20.08 -1.31 22.17
C ARG A 207 -18.65 -0.78 22.07
N LEU A 208 -17.65 -1.65 22.16
CA LEU A 208 -16.23 -1.28 22.05
C LEU A 208 -15.91 -0.66 20.69
N ARG A 209 -16.49 -1.18 19.60
CA ARG A 209 -16.35 -0.59 18.25
C ARG A 209 -16.95 0.80 18.16
N ARG A 210 -18.14 1.02 18.75
CA ARG A 210 -18.78 2.35 18.78
C ARG A 210 -17.94 3.35 19.58
N GLU A 211 -17.44 2.94 20.74
CA GLU A 211 -16.58 3.79 21.58
C GLU A 211 -15.24 4.11 20.90
N ALA A 212 -14.62 3.13 20.24
CA ALA A 212 -13.39 3.34 19.47
C ALA A 212 -13.62 4.31 18.30
N ALA A 213 -14.72 4.17 17.56
CA ALA A 213 -15.07 5.08 16.48
C ALA A 213 -15.34 6.51 16.99
N GLU A 214 -15.98 6.65 18.16
CA GLU A 214 -16.19 7.96 18.78
C GLU A 214 -14.88 8.59 19.25
N ARG A 215 -13.99 7.81 19.88
CA ARG A 215 -12.65 8.28 20.26
C ARG A 215 -11.84 8.74 19.06
N GLU A 216 -11.81 7.94 17.99
CA GLU A 216 -11.09 8.30 16.77
C GLU A 216 -11.66 9.57 16.13
N ARG A 217 -13.00 9.74 16.13
CA ARG A 217 -13.62 10.98 15.67
C ARG A 217 -13.19 12.18 16.52
N ARG A 218 -13.22 12.06 17.85
CA ARG A 218 -12.78 13.13 18.76
C ARG A 218 -11.31 13.46 18.56
N GLU A 219 -10.44 12.47 18.44
CA GLU A 219 -9.01 12.66 18.17
C GLU A 219 -8.77 13.37 16.83
N ARG A 220 -9.52 13.02 15.78
CA ARG A 220 -9.45 13.72 14.49
C ARG A 220 -9.95 15.17 14.60
N GLU A 221 -11.05 15.41 15.31
CA GLU A 221 -11.58 16.75 15.55
C GLU A 221 -10.60 17.60 16.37
N GLU A 222 -10.00 17.05 17.42
CA GLU A 222 -8.98 17.73 18.23
C GLU A 222 -7.69 17.98 17.44
N ALA A 223 -7.23 17.01 16.63
CA ALA A 223 -6.07 17.19 15.77
C ALA A 223 -6.32 18.25 14.69
N ALA A 224 -7.52 18.27 14.09
CA ALA A 224 -7.92 19.31 13.15
C ALA A 224 -8.00 20.68 13.83
N ALA A 225 -8.55 20.77 15.04
CA ALA A 225 -8.62 22.01 15.81
C ALA A 225 -7.22 22.52 16.21
N ARG A 226 -6.31 21.63 16.65
CA ARG A 226 -4.91 21.98 16.92
C ARG A 226 -4.20 22.48 15.68
N LYS A 227 -4.33 21.77 14.57
CA LYS A 227 -3.73 22.16 13.29
C LYS A 227 -4.26 23.51 12.81
N ALA A 228 -5.58 23.73 12.87
CA ALA A 228 -6.17 25.02 12.53
C ALA A 228 -5.68 26.16 13.43
N LYS A 229 -5.49 25.90 14.73
CA LYS A 229 -4.92 26.87 15.67
C LYS A 229 -3.45 27.17 15.36
N GLU A 230 -2.63 26.15 15.12
CA GLU A 230 -1.22 26.30 14.74
C GLU A 230 -1.06 27.04 13.41
N GLU A 231 -1.88 26.73 12.41
CA GLU A 231 -1.90 27.44 11.12
C GLU A 231 -2.29 28.91 11.31
N ALA A 232 -3.31 29.21 12.13
CA ALA A 232 -3.70 30.58 12.44
C ALA A 232 -2.61 31.35 13.20
N GLU A 233 -1.95 30.72 14.19
CA GLU A 233 -0.82 31.32 14.91
C GLU A 233 0.40 31.56 13.99
N ALA A 234 0.72 30.61 13.11
CA ALA A 234 1.79 30.75 12.13
C ALA A 234 1.51 31.86 11.11
N GLU A 235 0.28 31.96 10.62
CA GLU A 235 -0.14 33.04 9.71
C GLU A 235 -0.11 34.40 10.41
N ALA A 236 -0.62 34.49 11.65
CA ALA A 236 -0.54 35.71 12.45
C ALA A 236 0.93 36.12 12.70
N ALA A 237 1.82 35.18 13.01
CA ALA A 237 3.24 35.43 13.17
C ALA A 237 3.90 35.90 11.87
N ARG A 238 3.53 35.31 10.72
CA ARG A 238 4.03 35.73 9.40
C ARG A 238 3.60 37.17 9.09
N LEU A 239 2.34 37.51 9.29
CA LEU A 239 1.81 38.86 9.09
C LEU A 239 2.48 39.87 10.03
N ALA A 240 2.69 39.52 11.30
CA ALA A 240 3.40 40.37 12.25
C ALA A 240 4.86 40.58 11.85
N ALA A 241 5.56 39.53 11.40
CA ALA A 241 6.94 39.62 10.92
C ALA A 241 7.05 40.47 9.64
N GLU A 242 6.10 40.34 8.71
CA GLU A 242 6.03 41.15 7.50
C GLU A 242 5.77 42.62 7.82
N ALA A 243 4.82 42.91 8.71
CA ALA A 243 4.55 44.26 9.20
C ALA A 243 5.77 44.87 9.93
N ALA A 244 6.48 44.08 10.73
CA ALA A 244 7.70 44.51 11.40
C ALA A 244 8.82 44.85 10.40
N ARG A 245 9.03 44.00 9.38
CA ARG A 245 9.99 44.26 8.28
C ARG A 245 9.62 45.50 7.49
N ALA A 246 8.33 45.69 7.17
CA ALA A 246 7.86 46.89 6.48
C ALA A 246 8.08 48.16 7.31
N ALA A 247 7.78 48.11 8.61
CA ALA A 247 8.02 49.22 9.53
C ALA A 247 9.51 49.52 9.71
N GLU A 248 10.37 48.50 9.71
CA GLU A 248 11.82 48.67 9.76
C GLU A 248 12.39 49.23 8.45
N ALA A 249 11.94 48.74 7.30
CA ALA A 249 12.29 49.29 5.99
C ALA A 249 11.88 50.76 5.86
N GLU A 250 10.70 51.12 6.36
CA GLU A 250 10.24 52.51 6.38
C GLU A 250 11.08 53.39 7.31
N ARG A 251 11.41 52.89 8.52
CA ARG A 251 12.34 53.57 9.43
C ARG A 251 13.72 53.78 8.80
N GLN A 252 14.27 52.76 8.13
CA GLN A 252 15.54 52.87 7.43
C GLN A 252 15.47 53.87 6.28
N ARG A 253 14.36 53.93 5.55
CA ARG A 253 14.15 54.92 4.48
C ARG A 253 14.13 56.34 5.03
N ILE A 254 13.35 56.59 6.09
CA ILE A 254 13.29 57.90 6.76
C ILE A 254 14.67 58.29 7.28
N GLN A 255 15.41 57.35 7.86
CA GLN A 255 16.75 57.62 8.38
C GLN A 255 17.76 57.94 7.27
N ARG A 256 17.76 57.18 6.17
CA ARG A 256 18.59 57.50 4.98
C ARG A 256 18.23 58.86 4.39
N GLU A 257 16.94 59.19 4.29
CA GLU A 257 16.51 60.49 3.79
C GLU A 257 16.96 61.63 4.72
N ALA A 258 16.93 61.42 6.04
CA ALA A 258 17.46 62.38 7.01
C ALA A 258 18.99 62.53 6.91
N GLU A 259 19.73 61.42 6.78
CA GLU A 259 21.17 61.41 6.58
C GLU A 259 21.59 62.09 5.26
N GLU A 260 20.86 61.83 4.17
CA GLU A 260 21.07 62.48 2.87
C GLU A 260 20.79 63.99 2.94
N ARG A 261 19.73 64.41 3.64
CA ARG A 261 19.44 65.84 3.88
C ARG A 261 20.53 66.50 4.72
N GLU A 262 21.00 65.85 5.78
CA GLU A 262 22.08 66.39 6.62
C GLU A 262 23.40 66.46 5.83
N ALA A 263 23.71 65.44 5.04
CA ALA A 263 24.87 65.43 4.15
C ALA A 263 24.79 66.52 3.08
N ALA A 264 23.61 66.75 2.50
CA ALA A 264 23.38 67.82 1.53
C ALA A 264 23.58 69.22 2.16
N ILE A 265 23.06 69.43 3.38
CA ILE A 265 23.26 70.68 4.14
C ILE A 265 24.74 70.90 4.45
N LYS A 266 25.46 69.86 4.90
CA LYS A 266 26.91 69.94 5.15
C LYS A 266 27.71 70.21 3.87
N ALA A 267 27.38 69.52 2.78
CA ALA A 267 28.05 69.73 1.50
C ALA A 267 27.79 71.13 0.92
N GLU A 268 26.59 71.69 1.10
CA GLU A 268 26.28 73.07 0.70
C GLU A 268 27.03 74.08 1.57
N ALA A 269 27.10 73.85 2.88
CA ALA A 269 27.87 74.69 3.80
C ALA A 269 29.36 74.68 3.47
N GLU A 270 29.94 73.49 3.23
CA GLU A 270 31.34 73.34 2.85
C GLU A 270 31.64 73.96 1.48
N ARG A 271 30.70 73.85 0.52
CA ARG A 271 30.82 74.56 -0.76
C ARG A 271 30.83 76.08 -0.59
N LYS A 272 29.93 76.65 0.23
CA LYS A 272 29.89 78.09 0.51
C LYS A 272 31.16 78.57 1.23
N GLU A 273 31.70 77.76 2.14
CA GLU A 273 32.95 78.05 2.83
C GLU A 273 34.15 78.01 1.86
N ARG A 274 34.23 77.00 0.99
CA ARG A 274 35.26 76.93 -0.06
C ARG A 274 35.15 78.07 -1.07
N GLU A 275 33.94 78.42 -1.51
CA GLU A 275 33.70 79.56 -2.41
C GLU A 275 34.09 80.90 -1.74
N ALA A 276 33.79 81.08 -0.45
CA ALA A 276 34.21 82.26 0.31
C ALA A 276 35.74 82.31 0.51
N ALA A 277 36.36 81.17 0.81
CA ALA A 277 37.81 81.06 0.95
C ALA A 277 38.54 81.30 -0.38
N GLU A 278 38.03 80.78 -1.49
CA GLU A 278 38.56 81.03 -2.83
C GLU A 278 38.38 82.50 -3.26
N ALA A 279 37.24 83.13 -2.93
CA ALA A 279 37.02 84.54 -3.19
C ALA A 279 37.98 85.43 -2.39
N LEU A 280 38.22 85.12 -1.11
CA LEU A 280 39.22 85.79 -0.27
C LEU A 280 40.64 85.59 -0.82
N ALA A 281 41.00 84.37 -1.20
CA ALA A 281 42.31 84.06 -1.78
C ALA A 281 42.53 84.75 -3.14
N ARG A 282 41.50 84.89 -3.97
CA ARG A 282 41.56 85.67 -5.22
C ARG A 282 41.74 87.16 -4.94
N ALA A 283 40.99 87.71 -3.98
CA ALA A 283 41.13 89.12 -3.60
C ALA A 283 42.51 89.45 -3.00
N GLU A 284 43.12 88.52 -2.23
CA GLU A 284 44.50 88.67 -1.75
C GLU A 284 45.53 88.55 -2.87
N ARG A 285 45.35 87.62 -3.81
CA ARG A 285 46.23 87.49 -4.99
C ARG A 285 46.16 88.71 -5.89
N GLU A 286 44.97 89.26 -6.15
CA GLU A 286 44.82 90.49 -6.93
C GLU A 286 45.46 91.70 -6.23
N LYS A 287 45.34 91.81 -4.89
CA LYS A 287 46.04 92.85 -4.12
C LYS A 287 47.56 92.67 -4.16
N ALA A 288 48.06 91.44 -4.07
CA ALA A 288 49.47 91.14 -4.15
C ALA A 288 50.04 91.40 -5.55
N GLU A 289 49.32 91.03 -6.61
CA GLU A 289 49.69 91.30 -8.00
C GLU A 289 49.64 92.79 -8.34
N ALA A 290 48.63 93.53 -7.85
CA ALA A 290 48.57 94.99 -8.01
C ALA A 290 49.74 95.69 -7.29
N LYS A 291 50.12 95.21 -6.11
CA LYS A 291 51.27 95.74 -5.36
C LYS A 291 52.61 95.41 -6.05
N ALA A 292 52.76 94.19 -6.54
CA ALA A 292 53.94 93.76 -7.29
C ALA A 292 54.06 94.50 -8.64
N ALA A 293 52.94 94.75 -9.34
CA ALA A 293 52.90 95.54 -10.55
C ALA A 293 53.25 97.02 -10.31
N ALA A 294 52.79 97.60 -9.18
CA ALA A 294 53.15 98.96 -8.78
C ALA A 294 54.65 99.09 -8.41
N GLU A 295 55.22 98.13 -7.68
CA GLU A 295 56.66 98.10 -7.38
C GLU A 295 57.53 97.84 -8.62
N ALA A 296 57.08 96.98 -9.54
CA ALA A 296 57.78 96.75 -10.80
C ALA A 296 57.71 97.97 -11.72
N ALA A 297 56.58 98.68 -11.77
CA ALA A 297 56.45 99.95 -12.52
C ALA A 297 57.30 101.07 -11.91
N ALA A 298 57.38 101.16 -10.57
CA ALA A 298 58.23 102.11 -9.87
C ALA A 298 59.73 101.82 -10.09
N ARG A 299 60.16 100.55 -10.01
CA ARG A 299 61.54 100.15 -10.30
C ARG A 299 61.92 100.41 -11.75
N LYS A 300 61.03 100.13 -12.70
CA LYS A 300 61.30 100.37 -14.12
C LYS A 300 61.38 101.86 -14.46
N ALA A 301 60.53 102.69 -13.83
CA ALA A 301 60.60 104.15 -13.97
C ALA A 301 61.87 104.75 -13.32
N GLU A 302 62.33 104.19 -12.20
CA GLU A 302 63.58 104.59 -11.54
C GLU A 302 64.82 104.17 -12.39
N GLU A 303 64.83 102.93 -12.90
CA GLU A 303 65.89 102.41 -13.78
C GLU A 303 65.98 103.16 -15.11
N ASP A 304 64.85 103.53 -15.71
CA ASP A 304 64.81 104.34 -16.94
C ASP A 304 65.27 105.79 -16.67
N ARG A 305 65.01 106.35 -15.49
CA ARG A 305 65.53 107.68 -15.08
C ARG A 305 67.05 107.65 -14.89
N ILE A 306 67.56 106.63 -14.20
CA ILE A 306 69.00 106.46 -13.94
C ILE A 306 69.75 106.20 -15.25
N ARG A 307 69.23 105.35 -16.15
CA ARG A 307 69.84 105.14 -17.47
C ARG A 307 69.84 106.40 -18.34
N ALA A 308 68.79 107.21 -18.29
CA ALA A 308 68.74 108.47 -19.03
C ALA A 308 69.76 109.50 -18.50
N GLU A 309 69.99 109.54 -17.18
CA GLU A 309 71.01 110.40 -16.54
C GLU A 309 72.44 109.91 -16.80
N GLU A 310 72.68 108.59 -16.77
CA GLU A 310 73.98 107.98 -17.03
C GLU A 310 74.36 108.05 -18.52
N ASP A 311 73.41 107.90 -19.44
CA ASP A 311 73.65 108.08 -20.89
C ASP A 311 73.89 109.55 -21.26
N ALA A 312 73.26 110.50 -20.55
CA ALA A 312 73.53 111.93 -20.72
C ALA A 312 74.93 112.31 -20.22
N LYS A 313 75.33 111.83 -19.03
CA LYS A 313 76.68 112.06 -18.48
C LYS A 313 77.78 111.36 -19.29
N ARG A 314 77.54 110.15 -19.80
CA ARG A 314 78.51 109.42 -20.62
C ARG A 314 78.76 110.10 -21.96
N ARG A 315 77.73 110.66 -22.60
CA ARG A 315 77.89 111.44 -23.85
C ARG A 315 78.58 112.78 -23.63
N GLU A 316 78.38 113.41 -22.47
CA GLU A 316 79.03 114.68 -22.10
C GLU A 316 80.53 114.47 -21.74
N GLN A 317 80.86 113.38 -21.04
CA GLN A 317 82.25 113.01 -20.74
C GLN A 317 83.02 112.51 -21.97
N GLU A 318 82.41 111.69 -22.84
CA GLU A 318 83.05 111.24 -24.09
C GLU A 318 83.28 112.38 -25.10
N ALA A 319 82.45 113.42 -25.08
CA ALA A 319 82.67 114.65 -25.87
C ALA A 319 83.78 115.55 -25.25
N ALA A 320 83.86 115.65 -23.92
CA ALA A 320 84.88 116.43 -23.23
C ALA A 320 86.28 115.78 -23.28
N ASP A 321 86.38 114.46 -23.33
CA ASP A 321 87.67 113.74 -23.39
C ASP A 321 88.25 113.68 -24.81
N ARG A 322 87.40 113.61 -25.85
CA ARG A 322 87.84 113.69 -27.25
C ARG A 322 88.39 115.08 -27.61
N GLU A 323 87.85 116.15 -27.03
CA GLU A 323 88.36 117.51 -27.24
C GLU A 323 89.68 117.75 -26.48
N ARG A 324 89.82 117.23 -25.25
CA ARG A 324 91.08 117.32 -24.48
C ARG A 324 92.22 116.50 -25.12
N GLN A 325 91.93 115.35 -25.71
CA GLN A 325 92.95 114.54 -26.38
C GLN A 325 93.47 115.16 -27.68
N ARG A 326 92.62 115.92 -28.41
CA ARG A 326 93.06 116.64 -29.62
C ARG A 326 93.99 117.81 -29.27
N ILE A 327 93.66 118.57 -28.22
CA ILE A 327 94.44 119.73 -27.76
C ILE A 327 95.76 119.31 -27.10
N ALA A 328 95.80 118.17 -26.41
CA ALA A 328 97.03 117.64 -25.81
C ALA A 328 98.00 117.02 -26.84
N ALA A 329 97.49 116.37 -27.89
CA ALA A 329 98.30 115.82 -28.97
C ALA A 329 98.91 116.91 -29.87
N GLU A 330 98.21 118.02 -30.08
CA GLU A 330 98.67 119.16 -30.89
C GLU A 330 99.74 120.00 -30.17
N LYS A 331 99.59 120.24 -28.85
CA LYS A 331 100.61 120.93 -28.04
C LYS A 331 101.90 120.12 -27.83
N ALA A 332 101.80 118.80 -27.68
CA ALA A 332 102.98 117.95 -27.49
C ALA A 332 103.85 117.86 -28.76
N ALA A 333 103.25 117.91 -29.95
CA ALA A 333 103.98 117.89 -31.22
C ALA A 333 104.72 119.23 -31.51
N GLU A 334 104.19 120.36 -31.02
CA GLU A 334 104.77 121.69 -31.22
C GLU A 334 105.92 122.00 -30.23
N GLU A 335 105.83 121.51 -28.99
CA GLU A 335 106.90 121.63 -27.99
C GLU A 335 108.13 120.74 -28.28
N GLU A 336 107.95 119.58 -28.92
CA GLU A 336 109.08 118.72 -29.27
C GLU A 336 109.85 119.22 -30.51
N ALA A 337 109.16 119.89 -31.44
CA ALA A 337 109.78 120.50 -32.62
C ALA A 337 110.56 121.79 -32.29
N THR A 338 110.15 122.53 -31.25
CA THR A 338 110.83 123.75 -30.79
C THR A 338 112.08 123.44 -29.96
N ARG A 339 112.04 122.44 -29.06
CA ARG A 339 113.23 122.02 -28.28
C ARG A 339 114.41 121.56 -29.14
N LYS A 340 114.15 120.89 -30.28
CA LYS A 340 115.22 120.46 -31.20
C LYS A 340 115.86 121.63 -31.97
N ARG A 341 115.14 122.74 -32.19
CA ARG A 341 115.66 123.94 -32.89
C ARG A 341 116.45 124.88 -31.96
N GLU A 342 116.17 124.86 -30.67
CA GLU A 342 116.87 125.72 -29.70
C GLU A 342 118.20 125.12 -29.23
N ALA A 343 118.30 123.79 -29.12
CA ALA A 343 119.56 123.13 -28.77
C ALA A 343 120.67 123.37 -29.83
N ASP A 344 120.30 123.41 -31.11
CA ASP A 344 121.23 123.63 -32.23
C ASP A 344 121.75 125.09 -32.30
N LYS A 345 120.93 126.07 -31.91
CA LYS A 345 121.34 127.48 -31.86
C LYS A 345 122.41 127.73 -30.79
N VAL A 346 122.27 127.09 -29.63
CA VAL A 346 123.20 127.27 -28.51
C VAL A 346 124.54 126.59 -28.79
N HIS A 347 124.54 125.42 -29.43
CA HIS A 347 125.77 124.71 -29.78
C HIS A 347 126.62 125.48 -30.80
N ARG A 348 125.99 126.07 -31.82
CA ARG A 348 126.68 126.85 -32.87
C ARG A 348 127.22 128.18 -32.38
N ALA A 349 126.54 128.83 -31.43
CA ALA A 349 126.99 130.09 -30.84
C ALA A 349 128.27 129.92 -30.01
N ARG A 350 128.40 128.79 -29.28
CA ARG A 350 129.57 128.49 -28.44
C ARG A 350 130.85 128.34 -29.27
N ILE A 351 130.81 127.55 -30.34
CA ILE A 351 131.99 127.28 -31.18
C ILE A 351 132.47 128.55 -31.92
N ASN A 352 131.53 129.41 -32.36
CA ASN A 352 131.87 130.67 -33.04
C ASN A 352 132.52 131.72 -32.14
N ASN A 353 132.33 131.63 -30.81
CA ASN A 353 132.92 132.57 -29.86
C ASN A 353 134.29 132.12 -29.34
N GLU A 354 134.63 130.83 -29.41
CA GLU A 354 135.94 130.31 -29.00
C GLU A 354 137.01 130.44 -30.11
N ALA A 355 136.61 130.32 -31.38
CA ALA A 355 137.54 130.37 -32.52
C ALA A 355 138.33 131.69 -32.69
N PRO A 356 137.79 132.89 -32.40
CA PRO A 356 138.55 134.14 -32.50
C PRO A 356 139.73 134.21 -31.51
N ALA A 357 139.58 133.64 -30.31
CA ALA A 357 140.60 133.68 -29.26
C ALA A 357 141.89 132.93 -29.67
N GLY A 358 141.75 131.82 -30.42
CA GLY A 358 142.90 131.07 -30.94
C GLY A 358 143.71 131.84 -32.00
N LEU A 359 143.06 132.67 -32.80
CA LEU A 359 143.73 133.50 -33.82
C LEU A 359 144.47 134.69 -33.19
N VAL A 360 143.90 135.29 -32.14
CA VAL A 360 144.55 136.39 -31.41
C VAL A 360 145.85 135.92 -30.75
N ALA A 361 145.89 134.70 -30.21
CA ALA A 361 147.10 134.12 -29.60
C ALA A 361 148.28 133.91 -30.57
N THR A 362 148.04 133.94 -31.89
CA THR A 362 149.09 133.85 -32.92
C THR A 362 149.61 135.23 -33.39
N GLY A 363 149.12 136.33 -32.80
CA GLY A 363 149.59 137.69 -33.07
C GLY A 363 148.66 138.55 -33.94
N LEU A 364 147.43 138.09 -34.25
CA LEU A 364 146.45 138.91 -34.96
C LEU A 364 145.66 139.82 -34.02
N ASP A 365 145.33 141.03 -34.51
CA ASP A 365 144.40 141.94 -33.84
C ASP A 365 142.97 141.39 -33.84
N GLU A 366 142.23 141.69 -32.77
CA GLU A 366 140.95 141.09 -32.46
C GLU A 366 139.83 141.43 -33.47
N ASP A 367 139.87 142.60 -34.10
CA ASP A 367 138.88 142.98 -35.11
C ASP A 367 139.13 142.27 -36.45
N THR A 368 140.38 142.02 -36.80
CA THR A 368 140.73 141.24 -37.99
C THR A 368 140.44 139.75 -37.79
N ALA A 369 140.70 139.21 -36.60
CA ALA A 369 140.35 137.83 -36.23
C ALA A 369 138.83 137.57 -36.34
N LYS A 370 137.99 138.50 -35.87
CA LYS A 370 136.52 138.41 -36.00
C LYS A 370 136.06 138.46 -37.46
N LYS A 371 136.67 139.30 -38.30
CA LYS A 371 136.36 139.37 -39.75
C LYS A 371 136.75 138.08 -40.48
N ALA A 372 137.88 137.48 -40.13
CA ALA A 372 138.33 136.21 -40.70
C ALA A 372 137.39 135.05 -40.35
N ILE A 373 137.01 134.89 -39.07
CA ILE A 373 136.03 133.87 -38.64
C ILE A 373 134.67 134.10 -39.31
N LYS A 374 134.23 135.35 -39.44
CA LYS A 374 132.98 135.69 -40.14
C LYS A 374 133.03 135.33 -41.62
N ALA A 375 134.15 135.57 -42.31
CA ALA A 375 134.33 135.20 -43.72
C ALA A 375 134.35 133.67 -43.93
N ILE A 376 134.92 132.91 -43.00
CA ILE A 376 134.94 131.43 -43.05
C ILE A 376 133.55 130.85 -42.74
N ALA A 377 132.83 131.39 -41.76
CA ALA A 377 131.44 130.99 -41.47
C ALA A 377 130.47 131.32 -42.62
N LEU A 378 130.75 132.38 -43.38
CA LEU A 378 130.01 132.77 -44.59
C LEU A 378 130.50 132.05 -45.87
N GLY A 379 131.49 131.15 -45.76
CA GLY A 379 132.00 130.36 -46.89
C GLY A 379 132.77 131.16 -47.94
N GLN A 380 133.27 132.33 -47.58
CA GLN A 380 133.96 133.25 -48.49
C GLN A 380 135.46 132.95 -48.63
N VAL A 381 135.98 132.03 -47.82
CA VAL A 381 137.37 131.56 -47.88
C VAL A 381 137.37 130.12 -48.39
N PRO A 382 137.84 129.86 -49.61
CA PRO A 382 137.78 128.52 -50.21
C PRO A 382 138.64 127.50 -49.45
N HIS A 383 138.14 126.26 -49.39
CA HIS A 383 138.82 125.09 -48.79
C HIS A 383 139.04 125.13 -47.26
N VAL A 384 138.34 126.00 -46.53
CA VAL A 384 138.40 126.08 -45.06
C VAL A 384 136.98 126.20 -44.48
N THR A 385 136.64 125.42 -43.46
CA THR A 385 135.29 125.36 -42.85
C THR A 385 135.35 125.24 -41.32
N ILE A 386 134.36 125.81 -40.63
CA ILE A 386 134.20 125.68 -39.17
C ILE A 386 133.23 124.51 -38.88
N SER A 387 133.69 123.52 -38.12
CA SER A 387 132.85 122.40 -37.65
C SER A 387 132.13 122.80 -36.37
N TYR A 388 130.81 122.62 -36.31
CA TYR A 388 129.97 123.02 -35.18
C TYR A 388 129.64 121.87 -34.23
#